data_AF-A0AAE9J971-F1
#
_entry.id   AF-A0AAE9J971-F1
#
_cell.length_a   1.000
_cell.length_b   1.000
_cell.length_c   1.000
_cell.angle_alpha   90.00
_cell.angle_beta   90.00
_cell.angle_gamma   90.00
#
_symmetry.space_group_name_H-M   'P 1'
#
loop_
_entity.id
_entity.type
_entity.pdbx_description
1 polymer ?
#
loop_
_entity_poly.entity_id
_entity_poly.type
_entity_poly.pdbx_seq_one_letter_code
_entity_poly.pdbx_strand_id
1 'polypeptide(L)'
;MFNTFEAERSTDPPIYGLITNENSFNQIYLQFHTLWDLLLLKGFMKDKKGEPLFPGMVNKIKAIIYPPGWFPGVPVTPFFHWMSMVDPAHKVPEPSKPVVKYSPPARIIVKVYVAVSFILLLAIFFHFEYDRINLSYLECSVKIAYFVVTMQCFGAFFDMKWYARYIEIARCCGVLGYYAFLMFDHIGAGTHRLFVISLHIMAILLWTTDILIEKFSKCCCHKNNQSIAPEKSIVKKSIDDRDLERANNEIKTISKCVE
;
A
#
# COMPACT_ATOMS: atom_id res chain seq x y z
N MET A 1 -22.83 -28.07 17.94
CA MET A 1 -21.42 -27.62 17.90
C MET A 1 -20.61 -28.76 18.48
N PHE A 2 -19.59 -29.27 17.79
CA PHE A 2 -18.83 -30.44 18.25
C PHE A 2 -18.15 -30.11 19.60
N ASN A 3 -18.30 -30.97 20.62
CA ASN A 3 -17.74 -30.83 21.98
C ASN A 3 -16.18 -30.88 22.02
N THR A 4 -15.53 -30.34 21.01
CA THR A 4 -14.09 -30.36 20.78
C THR A 4 -13.44 -28.99 20.97
N PHE A 5 -14.21 -27.96 21.33
CA PHE A 5 -13.69 -26.62 21.57
C PHE A 5 -13.53 -26.36 23.07
N GLU A 6 -12.29 -26.14 23.50
CA GLU A 6 -11.97 -25.63 24.83
C GLU A 6 -12.39 -24.15 24.92
N ALA A 7 -12.92 -23.72 26.06
CA ALA A 7 -13.25 -22.31 26.27
C ALA A 7 -11.97 -21.46 26.21
N GLU A 8 -12.04 -20.30 25.55
CA GLU A 8 -10.88 -19.41 25.40
C GLU A 8 -10.31 -19.04 26.77
N ARG A 9 -9.03 -19.35 26.98
CA ARG A 9 -8.34 -19.07 28.23
C ARG A 9 -8.03 -17.57 28.29
N SER A 10 -8.41 -16.90 29.37
CA SER A 10 -8.09 -15.48 29.58
C SER A 10 -6.58 -15.18 29.62
N THR A 11 -5.76 -16.19 29.91
CA THR A 11 -4.29 -16.11 29.94
C THR A 11 -3.64 -16.31 28.56
N ASP A 12 -4.36 -16.83 27.57
CA ASP A 12 -3.86 -17.07 26.22
C ASP A 12 -4.90 -16.62 25.19
N PRO A 13 -4.99 -15.30 24.94
CA PRO A 13 -5.97 -14.76 24.01
C PRO A 13 -5.72 -15.33 22.60
N PRO A 14 -6.78 -15.67 21.86
CA PRO A 14 -6.64 -16.21 20.52
C PRO A 14 -5.83 -15.25 19.63
N ILE A 15 -4.70 -15.74 19.13
CA ILE A 15 -3.84 -14.97 18.22
C ILE A 15 -4.37 -15.17 16.82
N TYR A 16 -5.26 -14.28 16.39
CA TYR A 16 -5.70 -14.22 15.01
C TYR A 16 -4.64 -13.49 14.19
N GLY A 17 -3.68 -14.21 13.63
CA GLY A 17 -2.64 -13.61 12.81
C GLY A 17 -1.75 -14.63 12.14
N LEU A 18 -1.35 -14.32 10.91
CA LEU A 18 -0.22 -14.96 10.26
C LEU A 18 1.05 -14.65 11.08
N ILE A 19 2.06 -15.52 11.01
CA ILE A 19 3.37 -15.33 11.68
C ILE A 19 3.98 -13.98 11.29
N THR A 20 3.66 -13.51 10.08
CA THR A 20 3.97 -12.20 9.54
C THR A 20 2.67 -11.50 9.18
N ASN A 21 2.44 -10.29 9.69
CA ASN A 21 1.28 -9.50 9.31
C ASN A 21 1.45 -8.85 7.93
N GLU A 22 0.38 -8.89 7.15
CA GLU A 22 0.29 -8.32 5.81
C GLU A 22 0.06 -6.82 5.91
N ASN A 23 1.00 -6.07 5.35
CA ASN A 23 1.03 -4.62 5.41
C ASN A 23 0.56 -3.99 4.10
N SER A 24 -0.57 -4.45 3.56
CA SER A 24 -1.18 -3.87 2.36
C SER A 24 -2.70 -4.06 2.33
N PHE A 25 -3.41 -3.11 1.74
CA PHE A 25 -4.83 -3.21 1.38
C PHE A 25 -5.06 -3.57 -0.10
N ASN A 26 -4.00 -3.85 -0.87
CA ASN A 26 -4.13 -4.24 -2.26
C ASN A 26 -4.72 -5.65 -2.35
N GLN A 27 -6.01 -5.73 -2.72
CA GLN A 27 -6.73 -7.01 -2.76
C GLN A 27 -6.12 -8.00 -3.74
N ILE A 28 -5.67 -7.58 -4.93
CA ILE A 28 -5.09 -8.50 -5.91
C ILE A 28 -3.78 -9.08 -5.37
N TYR A 29 -2.92 -8.22 -4.84
CA TYR A 29 -1.69 -8.66 -4.19
C TYR A 29 -2.00 -9.64 -3.07
N LEU A 30 -2.93 -9.31 -2.16
CA LEU A 30 -3.32 -10.18 -1.05
C LEU A 30 -3.87 -11.55 -1.50
N GLN A 31 -4.55 -11.63 -2.64
CA GLN A 31 -5.04 -12.92 -3.16
C GLN A 31 -3.93 -13.80 -3.72
N PHE A 32 -2.89 -13.22 -4.33
CA PHE A 32 -1.92 -13.98 -5.12
C PHE A 32 -0.50 -14.02 -4.55
N HIS A 33 -0.13 -13.12 -3.64
CA HIS A 33 1.27 -13.01 -3.19
C HIS A 33 1.77 -14.31 -2.56
N THR A 34 0.98 -14.95 -1.70
CA THR A 34 1.38 -16.20 -1.05
C THR A 34 1.60 -17.31 -2.09
N LEU A 35 0.74 -17.40 -3.11
CA LEU A 35 0.90 -18.37 -4.19
C LEU A 35 2.17 -18.09 -5.01
N TRP A 36 2.43 -16.82 -5.32
CA TRP A 36 3.61 -16.40 -6.05
C TRP A 36 4.90 -16.67 -5.27
N ASP A 37 4.91 -16.31 -3.99
CA ASP A 37 6.02 -16.52 -3.07
C ASP A 37 6.33 -18.01 -2.93
N LEU A 38 5.29 -18.84 -2.79
CA LEU A 38 5.44 -20.28 -2.61
C LEU A 38 5.85 -21.02 -3.87
N LEU A 39 5.17 -20.77 -4.99
CA LEU A 39 5.33 -21.53 -6.22
C LEU A 39 6.52 -21.07 -7.05
N LEU A 40 6.85 -19.77 -7.01
CA LEU A 40 7.87 -19.21 -7.90
C LEU A 40 9.10 -18.73 -7.14
N LEU A 41 8.95 -18.04 -6.01
CA LEU A 41 10.09 -17.42 -5.33
C LEU A 41 10.79 -18.34 -4.32
N LYS A 42 10.06 -19.27 -3.70
CA LYS A 42 10.56 -20.16 -2.64
C LYS A 42 11.85 -20.88 -3.05
N GLY A 43 11.90 -21.46 -4.25
CA GLY A 43 13.08 -22.17 -4.75
C GLY A 43 14.31 -21.29 -5.00
N PHE A 44 14.15 -19.97 -5.06
CA PHE A 44 15.23 -19.01 -5.28
C PHE A 44 15.61 -18.23 -4.01
N MET A 45 15.02 -18.58 -2.86
CA MET A 45 15.38 -17.95 -1.58
C MET A 45 16.86 -18.14 -1.26
N LYS A 46 17.44 -17.09 -0.67
CA LYS A 46 18.83 -17.04 -0.21
C LYS A 46 18.88 -16.84 1.29
N ASP A 47 19.89 -17.40 1.93
CA ASP A 47 20.16 -17.16 3.34
C ASP A 47 20.79 -15.77 3.55
N LYS A 48 20.93 -15.34 4.81
CA LYS A 48 21.57 -14.08 5.23
C LYS A 48 22.99 -13.91 4.70
N LYS A 49 23.67 -15.01 4.36
CA LYS A 49 25.02 -15.03 3.79
C LYS A 49 25.04 -14.95 2.26
N GLY A 50 23.88 -14.88 1.60
CA GLY A 50 23.74 -14.81 0.13
C GLY A 50 23.73 -16.17 -0.58
N GLU A 51 23.93 -17.26 0.15
CA GLU A 51 23.91 -18.62 -0.38
C GLU A 51 22.48 -19.11 -0.67
N PRO A 52 22.27 -19.93 -1.72
CA PRO A 52 20.95 -20.45 -2.06
C PRO A 52 20.46 -21.43 -0.99
N LEU A 53 19.27 -21.18 -0.44
CA LEU A 53 18.66 -22.04 0.57
C LEU A 53 18.23 -23.40 -0.01
N PHE A 54 17.95 -23.44 -1.32
CA PHE A 54 17.64 -24.65 -2.09
C PHE A 54 18.75 -24.89 -3.13
N PRO A 55 19.85 -25.57 -2.76
CA PRO A 55 20.94 -25.84 -3.68
C PRO A 55 20.53 -26.88 -4.74
N GLY A 56 20.86 -26.60 -6.00
CA GLY A 56 20.60 -27.49 -7.15
C GLY A 56 19.18 -27.45 -7.70
N MET A 57 19.00 -27.88 -8.96
CA MET A 57 17.69 -27.86 -9.64
C MET A 57 16.67 -28.82 -9.02
N VAL A 58 17.10 -29.96 -8.49
CA VAL A 58 16.22 -30.95 -7.87
C VAL A 58 15.51 -30.37 -6.64
N ASN A 59 16.23 -29.66 -5.78
CA ASN A 59 15.63 -29.05 -4.58
C ASN A 59 14.70 -27.88 -4.94
N LYS A 60 14.94 -27.19 -6.06
CA LYS A 60 14.03 -26.15 -6.57
C LYS A 60 12.71 -26.74 -7.05
N ILE A 61 12.76 -27.83 -7.82
CA ILE A 61 11.54 -28.54 -8.27
C ILE A 61 10.78 -29.11 -7.06
N LYS A 62 11.51 -29.73 -6.12
CA LYS A 62 10.90 -30.22 -4.86
C LYS A 62 10.24 -29.09 -4.08
N ALA A 63 10.83 -27.90 -4.02
CA ALA A 63 10.25 -26.76 -3.30
C ALA A 63 8.84 -26.35 -3.80
N ILE A 64 8.53 -26.61 -5.07
CA ILE A 64 7.24 -26.32 -5.71
C ILE A 64 6.22 -27.44 -5.46
N ILE A 65 6.66 -28.71 -5.53
CA ILE A 65 5.79 -29.88 -5.48
C ILE A 65 5.52 -30.35 -4.03
N TYR A 66 6.52 -30.22 -3.16
CA TYR A 66 6.46 -30.67 -1.78
C TYR A 66 5.68 -29.66 -0.92
N PRO A 67 5.28 -30.04 0.32
CA PRO A 67 4.54 -29.17 1.20
C PRO A 67 5.11 -27.75 1.31
N PRO A 68 4.24 -26.75 1.53
CA PRO A 68 4.65 -25.36 1.65
C PRO A 68 5.80 -25.13 2.63
N GLY A 69 5.82 -25.83 3.77
CA GLY A 69 6.87 -25.72 4.80
C GLY A 69 8.15 -26.53 4.54
N TRP A 70 8.28 -27.27 3.44
CA TRP A 70 9.45 -28.11 3.21
C TRP A 70 10.72 -27.28 2.91
N PHE A 71 11.80 -27.61 3.61
CA PHE A 71 13.18 -27.15 3.35
C PHE A 71 14.11 -28.36 3.19
N PRO A 72 15.27 -28.21 2.52
CA PRO A 72 16.22 -29.30 2.38
C PRO A 72 16.64 -29.86 3.75
N GLY A 73 16.55 -31.18 3.91
CA GLY A 73 16.83 -31.88 5.17
C GLY A 73 15.61 -32.15 6.06
N VAL A 74 14.43 -31.60 5.76
CA VAL A 74 13.19 -31.91 6.49
C VAL A 74 12.59 -33.23 5.97
N PRO A 75 12.28 -34.20 6.85
CA PRO A 75 11.68 -35.47 6.45
C PRO A 75 10.23 -35.27 6.00
N VAL A 76 9.87 -35.94 4.90
CA VAL A 76 8.50 -35.98 4.37
C VAL A 76 8.06 -37.42 4.15
N THR A 77 6.76 -37.66 4.24
CA THR A 77 6.13 -38.95 3.99
C THR A 77 5.06 -38.83 2.91
N PRO A 78 4.87 -39.86 2.07
CA PRO A 78 3.78 -39.88 1.12
C PRO A 78 2.45 -40.03 1.86
N PHE A 79 1.51 -39.14 1.59
CA PHE A 79 0.12 -39.19 2.04
C PHE A 79 -0.80 -39.18 0.81
N PHE A 80 -1.33 -40.36 0.50
CA PHE A 80 -2.14 -40.61 -0.70
C PHE A 80 -1.38 -40.20 -1.97
N HIS A 81 -1.78 -39.12 -2.64
CA HIS A 81 -1.12 -38.58 -3.85
C HIS A 81 -0.31 -37.29 -3.61
N TRP A 82 -0.07 -36.90 -2.35
CA TRP A 82 0.78 -35.76 -1.99
C TRP A 82 1.87 -36.16 -0.99
N MET A 83 2.93 -35.35 -0.88
CA MET A 83 3.88 -35.46 0.22
C MET A 83 3.36 -34.67 1.41
N SER A 84 3.62 -35.12 2.64
CA SER A 84 3.31 -34.42 3.89
C SER A 84 4.56 -34.32 4.78
N MET A 85 4.64 -33.28 5.62
CA MET A 85 5.73 -33.16 6.60
C MET A 85 5.44 -34.07 7.78
N VAL A 86 6.48 -34.75 8.31
CA VAL A 86 6.33 -35.58 9.51
C VAL A 86 6.00 -34.73 10.73
N ASP A 87 6.63 -33.56 10.85
CA ASP A 87 6.37 -32.55 11.87
C ASP A 87 5.96 -31.23 11.18
N PRO A 88 4.66 -30.88 11.18
CA PRO A 88 4.17 -29.63 10.61
C PRO A 88 4.67 -28.36 11.32
N ALA A 89 5.08 -28.47 12.59
CA ALA A 89 5.51 -27.33 13.41
C ALA A 89 7.02 -27.07 13.32
N HIS A 90 7.76 -27.86 12.53
CA HIS A 90 9.20 -27.75 12.42
C HIS A 90 9.63 -26.35 11.96
N LYS A 91 10.34 -25.62 12.84
CA LYS A 91 10.86 -24.26 12.61
C LYS A 91 9.79 -23.20 12.32
N VAL A 92 8.55 -23.43 12.71
CA VAL A 92 7.50 -22.39 12.66
C VAL A 92 7.77 -21.40 13.79
N PRO A 93 8.05 -20.11 13.51
CA PRO A 93 8.23 -19.12 14.56
C PRO A 93 6.92 -18.87 15.30
N GLU A 94 6.99 -18.62 16.60
CA GLU A 94 5.83 -18.15 17.34
C GLU A 94 5.46 -16.72 16.89
N PRO A 95 4.15 -16.38 16.83
CA PRO A 95 3.71 -15.03 16.50
C PRO A 95 4.24 -14.00 17.51
N SER A 96 4.73 -12.86 17.03
CA SER A 96 5.17 -11.75 17.88
C SER A 96 4.00 -11.13 18.65
N LYS A 97 4.11 -11.02 19.97
CA LYS A 97 3.13 -10.36 20.84
C LYS A 97 3.62 -8.95 21.24
N PRO A 98 2.76 -7.91 21.26
CA PRO A 98 1.34 -7.90 20.89
C PRO A 98 1.12 -7.86 19.37
N VAL A 99 -0.04 -8.36 18.91
CA VAL A 99 -0.42 -8.30 17.49
C VAL A 99 -0.67 -6.84 17.09
N VAL A 100 0.23 -6.27 16.28
CA VAL A 100 0.07 -4.92 15.75
C VAL A 100 -0.76 -4.99 14.47
N LYS A 101 -1.99 -4.46 14.52
CA LYS A 101 -2.85 -4.35 13.34
C LYS A 101 -2.29 -3.32 12.35
N TYR A 102 -2.22 -3.69 11.07
CA TYR A 102 -1.87 -2.75 10.02
C TYR A 102 -2.93 -1.63 9.92
N SER A 103 -2.52 -0.40 10.25
CA SER A 103 -3.38 0.78 10.21
C SER A 103 -2.57 2.03 9.84
N PRO A 104 -2.35 2.27 8.53
CA PRO A 104 -1.70 3.49 8.07
C PRO A 104 -2.47 4.74 8.49
N PRO A 105 -1.79 5.84 8.85
CA PRO A 105 -2.42 7.08 9.26
C PRO A 105 -3.02 7.81 8.06
N ALA A 106 -4.20 7.39 7.61
CA ALA A 106 -4.93 8.05 6.53
C ALA A 106 -5.69 9.30 7.03
N ARG A 107 -5.64 10.38 6.25
CA ARG A 107 -6.39 11.63 6.51
C ARG A 107 -7.89 11.33 6.58
N ILE A 108 -8.62 11.98 7.50
CA ILE A 108 -10.07 11.77 7.68
C ILE A 108 -10.84 12.01 6.37
N ILE A 109 -10.46 13.04 5.60
CA ILE A 109 -11.07 13.35 4.31
C ILE A 109 -10.98 12.17 3.33
N VAL A 110 -9.83 11.48 3.30
CA VAL A 110 -9.63 10.29 2.44
C VAL A 110 -10.55 9.15 2.90
N LYS A 111 -10.67 8.93 4.21
CA LYS A 111 -11.55 7.90 4.77
C LYS A 111 -13.02 8.16 4.43
N VAL A 112 -13.47 9.40 4.61
CA VAL A 112 -14.85 9.82 4.27
C VAL A 112 -15.10 9.67 2.78
N TYR A 113 -14.16 10.12 1.94
CA TYR A 113 -14.25 9.96 0.50
C TYR A 113 -14.41 8.49 0.11
N VAL A 114 -13.49 7.62 0.56
CA VAL A 114 -13.52 6.19 0.23
C VAL A 114 -14.81 5.54 0.74
N ALA A 115 -15.31 5.90 1.93
CA ALA A 115 -16.58 5.39 2.45
C ALA A 115 -17.77 5.77 1.56
N VAL A 116 -17.87 7.04 1.15
CA VAL A 116 -18.94 7.50 0.24
C VAL A 116 -18.82 6.85 -1.13
N SER A 117 -17.60 6.77 -1.68
CA SER A 117 -17.33 6.10 -2.95
C SER A 117 -17.65 4.61 -2.90
N PHE A 118 -17.44 3.95 -1.76
CA PHE A 118 -17.78 2.55 -1.55
C PHE A 118 -19.30 2.32 -1.52
N ILE A 119 -20.06 3.20 -0.85
CA ILE A 119 -21.53 3.15 -0.87
C ILE A 119 -22.05 3.32 -2.30
N LEU A 120 -21.48 4.27 -3.06
CA LEU A 120 -21.81 4.46 -4.47
C LEU A 120 -21.46 3.22 -5.30
N LEU A 121 -20.29 2.62 -5.08
CA LEU A 121 -19.87 1.39 -5.76
C LEU A 121 -20.84 0.24 -5.48
N LEU A 122 -21.32 0.12 -4.24
CA LEU A 122 -22.29 -0.89 -3.84
C LEU A 122 -23.64 -0.69 -4.53
N ALA A 123 -24.12 0.56 -4.63
CA ALA A 123 -25.34 0.87 -5.38
C ALA A 123 -25.20 0.53 -6.88
N ILE A 124 -24.05 0.85 -7.49
CA ILE A 124 -23.73 0.47 -8.88
C ILE A 124 -23.67 -1.05 -9.03
N PHE A 125 -23.10 -1.76 -8.05
CA PHE A 125 -23.01 -3.21 -8.05
C PHE A 125 -24.39 -3.87 -8.00
N PHE A 126 -25.30 -3.40 -7.16
CA PHE A 126 -26.66 -3.93 -7.12
C PHE A 126 -27.43 -3.70 -8.43
N HIS A 127 -27.25 -2.53 -9.05
CA HIS A 127 -27.81 -2.26 -10.38
C HIS A 127 -27.20 -3.17 -11.46
N PHE A 128 -25.89 -3.43 -11.37
CA PHE A 128 -25.22 -4.37 -12.26
C PHE A 128 -25.75 -5.81 -12.10
N GLU A 129 -25.94 -6.29 -10.87
CA GLU A 129 -26.46 -7.64 -10.64
C GLU A 129 -27.89 -7.80 -11.16
N TYR A 130 -28.73 -6.77 -10.96
CA TYR A 130 -30.09 -6.74 -11.51
C TYR A 130 -30.10 -6.83 -13.04
N ASP A 131 -29.21 -6.08 -13.71
CA ASP A 131 -29.14 -6.05 -15.18
C ASP A 131 -28.32 -7.20 -15.79
N ARG A 132 -27.64 -8.02 -14.97
CA ARG A 132 -26.58 -8.94 -15.42
C ARG A 132 -27.00 -9.86 -16.57
N ILE A 133 -28.25 -10.29 -16.58
CA ILE A 133 -28.81 -11.22 -17.58
C ILE A 133 -28.99 -10.54 -18.95
N ASN A 134 -29.18 -9.22 -18.97
CA ASN A 134 -29.45 -8.45 -20.19
C ASN A 134 -28.19 -7.81 -20.80
N LEU A 135 -27.04 -7.90 -20.11
CA LEU A 135 -25.81 -7.27 -20.55
C LEU A 135 -25.07 -8.15 -21.56
N SER A 136 -24.51 -7.51 -22.59
CA SER A 136 -23.56 -8.18 -23.47
C SER A 136 -22.27 -8.57 -22.71
N TYR A 137 -21.53 -9.56 -23.22
CA TYR A 137 -20.24 -9.97 -22.63
C TYR A 137 -19.24 -8.81 -22.52
N LEU A 138 -19.26 -7.89 -23.50
CA LEU A 138 -18.40 -6.72 -23.51
C LEU A 138 -18.77 -5.76 -22.37
N GLU A 139 -20.04 -5.39 -22.24
CA GLU A 139 -20.50 -4.49 -21.18
C GLU A 139 -20.31 -5.11 -19.79
N CYS A 140 -20.55 -6.41 -19.65
CA CYS A 140 -20.29 -7.15 -18.44
C CYS A 140 -18.80 -7.08 -18.06
N SER A 141 -17.91 -7.34 -19.02
CA SER A 141 -16.46 -7.30 -18.80
C SER A 141 -15.96 -5.90 -18.42
N VAL A 142 -16.47 -4.85 -19.07
CA VAL A 142 -16.13 -3.45 -18.76
C VAL A 142 -16.59 -3.08 -17.35
N LYS A 143 -17.80 -3.48 -16.94
CA LYS A 143 -18.31 -3.24 -15.58
C LYS A 143 -17.51 -4.01 -14.51
N ILE A 144 -17.15 -5.26 -14.79
CA ILE A 144 -16.25 -6.05 -13.90
C ILE A 144 -14.90 -5.36 -13.76
N ALA A 145 -14.29 -4.94 -14.88
CA ALA A 145 -13.02 -4.21 -14.86
C ALA A 145 -13.14 -2.91 -14.03
N TYR A 146 -14.24 -2.18 -14.15
CA TYR A 146 -14.53 -1.01 -13.33
C TYR A 146 -14.57 -1.33 -11.83
N PHE A 147 -15.25 -2.41 -11.41
CA PHE A 147 -15.28 -2.81 -9.99
C PHE A 147 -13.88 -3.15 -9.47
N VAL A 148 -13.11 -3.92 -10.25
CA VAL A 148 -11.74 -4.30 -9.89
C VAL A 148 -10.84 -3.08 -9.74
N VAL A 149 -10.84 -2.17 -10.72
CA VAL A 149 -10.04 -0.94 -10.68
C VAL A 149 -10.45 -0.05 -9.51
N THR A 150 -11.75 0.09 -9.24
CA THR A 150 -12.23 0.91 -8.11
C THR A 150 -11.75 0.35 -6.77
N MET A 151 -11.83 -0.97 -6.58
CA MET A 151 -11.29 -1.62 -5.38
C MET A 151 -9.77 -1.45 -5.25
N GLN A 152 -9.01 -1.50 -6.35
CA GLN A 152 -7.57 -1.22 -6.32
C GLN A 152 -7.28 0.24 -5.92
N CYS A 153 -8.11 1.18 -6.36
CA CYS A 153 -7.98 2.59 -5.95
C CYS A 153 -8.19 2.75 -4.44
N PHE A 154 -9.21 2.09 -3.86
CA PHE A 154 -9.45 2.12 -2.41
C PHE A 154 -8.27 1.54 -1.62
N GLY A 155 -7.74 0.39 -2.06
CA GLY A 155 -6.54 -0.20 -1.46
C GLY A 155 -5.34 0.76 -1.51
N ALA A 156 -5.11 1.42 -2.64
CA ALA A 156 -4.02 2.39 -2.80
C ALA A 156 -4.17 3.62 -1.88
N PHE A 157 -5.40 4.10 -1.65
CA PHE A 157 -5.68 5.19 -0.72
C PHE A 157 -5.41 4.79 0.74
N PHE A 158 -5.84 3.59 1.15
CA PHE A 158 -5.56 3.10 2.51
C PHE A 158 -4.07 2.80 2.73
N ASP A 159 -3.37 2.33 1.70
CA ASP A 159 -1.91 2.12 1.72
C ASP A 159 -1.11 3.42 1.55
N MET A 160 -1.76 4.59 1.48
CA MET A 160 -1.13 5.90 1.35
C MET A 160 -0.11 5.95 0.19
N LYS A 161 -0.40 5.24 -0.90
CA LYS A 161 0.50 5.18 -2.06
C LYS A 161 0.51 6.54 -2.77
N TRP A 162 1.69 6.99 -3.18
CA TRP A 162 1.85 8.26 -3.90
C TRP A 162 1.02 8.32 -5.19
N TYR A 163 0.82 7.17 -5.84
CA TYR A 163 0.07 7.05 -7.08
C TYR A 163 -1.45 6.93 -6.91
N ALA A 164 -1.97 6.81 -5.68
CA ALA A 164 -3.40 6.59 -5.42
C ALA A 164 -4.30 7.66 -6.05
N ARG A 165 -3.84 8.93 -6.03
CA ARG A 165 -4.60 10.04 -6.63
C ARG A 165 -4.58 10.01 -8.15
N TYR A 166 -3.47 9.59 -8.75
CA TYR A 166 -3.37 9.51 -10.22
C TYR A 166 -4.23 8.38 -10.77
N ILE A 167 -4.24 7.21 -10.12
CA ILE A 167 -5.10 6.09 -10.55
C ILE A 167 -6.58 6.43 -10.37
N GLU A 168 -6.96 7.19 -9.34
CA GLU A 168 -8.33 7.65 -9.15
C GLU A 168 -8.78 8.65 -10.23
N ILE A 169 -7.92 9.61 -10.59
CA ILE A 169 -8.17 10.52 -11.71
C ILE A 169 -8.31 9.73 -13.01
N ALA A 170 -7.40 8.80 -13.28
CA ALA A 170 -7.45 7.96 -14.48
C ALA A 170 -8.75 7.12 -14.53
N ARG A 171 -9.17 6.53 -13.41
CA ARG A 171 -10.43 5.82 -13.28
C ARG A 171 -11.63 6.72 -13.60
N CYS A 172 -11.70 7.91 -13.00
CA CYS A 172 -12.77 8.86 -13.28
C CYS A 172 -12.78 9.31 -14.75
N CYS A 173 -11.61 9.58 -15.35
CA CYS A 173 -11.51 9.90 -16.77
C CYS A 173 -12.00 8.74 -17.66
N GLY A 174 -11.70 7.49 -17.30
CA GLY A 174 -12.22 6.31 -17.98
C GLY A 174 -13.75 6.23 -17.93
N VAL A 175 -14.35 6.53 -16.76
CA VAL A 175 -15.81 6.61 -16.62
C VAL A 175 -16.38 7.73 -17.50
N LEU A 176 -15.76 8.91 -17.50
CA LEU A 176 -16.20 10.01 -18.36
C LEU A 176 -16.12 9.65 -19.84
N GLY A 177 -15.05 8.99 -20.28
CA GLY A 177 -14.93 8.50 -21.66
C GLY A 177 -16.00 7.48 -22.01
N TYR A 178 -16.28 6.53 -21.12
CA TYR A 178 -17.34 5.53 -21.30
C TYR A 178 -18.72 6.17 -21.43
N TYR A 179 -19.07 7.10 -20.52
CA TYR A 179 -20.36 7.77 -20.59
C TYR A 179 -20.44 8.76 -21.76
N ALA A 180 -19.35 9.42 -22.14
CA ALA A 180 -19.31 10.28 -23.34
C ALA A 180 -19.60 9.48 -24.61
N PHE A 181 -19.10 8.25 -24.72
CA PHE A 181 -19.45 7.35 -25.81
C PHE A 181 -20.94 6.99 -25.79
N LEU A 182 -21.50 6.67 -24.60
CA LEU A 182 -22.92 6.36 -24.45
C LEU A 182 -23.86 7.54 -24.73
N MET A 183 -23.37 8.79 -24.70
CA MET A 183 -24.18 9.97 -25.04
C MET A 183 -24.59 9.99 -26.53
N PHE A 184 -23.87 9.29 -27.40
CA PHE A 184 -24.21 9.16 -28.82
C PHE A 184 -25.24 8.04 -29.11
N ASP A 185 -25.63 7.28 -28.09
CA ASP A 185 -26.65 6.25 -28.20
C ASP A 185 -28.06 6.85 -28.16
N HIS A 186 -29.07 6.10 -28.63
CA HIS A 186 -30.47 6.54 -28.76
C HIS A 186 -31.11 7.03 -27.45
N ILE A 187 -30.60 6.59 -26.29
CA ILE A 187 -31.02 7.01 -24.95
C ILE A 187 -30.53 8.45 -24.62
N GLY A 188 -29.43 8.89 -25.24
CA GLY A 188 -28.87 10.22 -25.07
C GLY A 188 -28.47 10.58 -23.63
N ALA A 189 -28.76 11.83 -23.24
CA ALA A 189 -28.39 12.46 -21.98
C ALA A 189 -29.35 12.14 -20.82
N GLY A 190 -29.56 10.85 -20.53
CA GLY A 190 -30.40 10.44 -19.40
C GLY A 190 -29.93 11.04 -18.06
N THR A 191 -30.87 11.41 -17.18
CA THR A 191 -30.59 12.06 -15.88
C THR A 191 -29.64 11.25 -15.00
N HIS A 192 -29.76 9.91 -14.99
CA HIS A 192 -28.84 9.02 -14.26
C HIS A 192 -27.40 9.12 -14.77
N ARG A 193 -27.20 9.28 -16.09
CA ARG A 193 -25.87 9.42 -16.71
C ARG A 193 -25.23 10.75 -16.32
N LEU A 194 -26.00 11.83 -16.41
CA LEU A 194 -25.55 13.17 -16.00
C LEU A 194 -25.17 13.21 -14.52
N PHE A 195 -25.95 12.54 -13.67
CA PHE A 195 -25.63 12.40 -12.25
C PHE A 195 -24.28 11.69 -12.03
N VAL A 196 -24.07 10.52 -12.64
CA VAL A 196 -22.80 9.77 -12.51
C VAL A 196 -21.61 10.57 -13.06
N ILE A 197 -21.77 11.22 -14.21
CA ILE A 197 -20.76 12.11 -14.81
C ILE A 197 -20.40 13.23 -13.83
N SER A 198 -21.39 13.91 -13.25
CA SER A 198 -21.15 15.02 -12.32
C SER A 198 -20.34 14.60 -11.09
N LEU A 199 -20.65 13.43 -10.50
CA LEU A 199 -19.91 12.88 -9.37
C LEU A 199 -18.43 12.61 -9.71
N HIS A 200 -18.16 12.07 -10.90
CA HIS A 200 -16.80 11.76 -11.33
C HIS A 200 -16.01 13.02 -11.72
N ILE A 201 -16.67 14.05 -12.27
CA ILE A 201 -16.05 15.36 -12.49
C ILE A 201 -15.66 16.00 -11.15
N MET A 202 -16.56 16.00 -10.17
CA MET A 202 -16.26 16.53 -8.83
C MET A 202 -15.09 15.79 -8.18
N ALA A 203 -15.03 14.46 -8.32
CA ALA A 203 -13.90 13.67 -7.84
C ALA A 203 -12.57 14.05 -8.53
N ILE A 204 -12.57 14.24 -9.85
CA ILE A 204 -11.37 14.70 -10.58
C ILE A 204 -10.93 16.06 -10.07
N LEU A 205 -11.85 17.01 -9.92
CA LEU A 205 -11.55 18.35 -9.42
C LEU A 205 -10.98 18.31 -7.99
N LEU A 206 -11.56 17.49 -7.11
CA LEU A 206 -11.08 17.31 -5.74
C LEU A 206 -9.63 16.83 -5.71
N TRP A 207 -9.31 15.77 -6.44
CA TRP A 207 -7.98 15.16 -6.41
C TRP A 207 -6.92 15.95 -7.18
N THR A 208 -7.30 16.60 -8.28
CA THR A 208 -6.39 17.52 -8.98
C THR A 208 -6.06 18.72 -8.10
N THR A 209 -7.05 19.27 -7.37
CA THR A 209 -6.83 20.36 -6.42
C THR A 209 -5.94 19.93 -5.26
N ASP A 210 -6.14 18.74 -4.67
CA ASP A 210 -5.26 18.21 -3.60
C ASP A 210 -3.81 18.03 -4.09
N ILE A 211 -3.61 17.52 -5.32
CA ILE A 211 -2.27 17.40 -5.92
C ILE A 211 -1.62 18.78 -6.13
N LEU A 212 -2.38 19.76 -6.65
CA LEU A 212 -1.89 21.11 -6.88
C LEU A 212 -1.50 21.78 -5.56
N ILE A 213 -2.36 21.71 -4.53
CA ILE A 213 -2.08 22.24 -3.19
C ILE A 213 -0.82 21.63 -2.60
N GLU A 214 -0.64 20.30 -2.70
CA GLU A 214 0.58 19.66 -2.20
C GLU A 214 1.83 20.15 -2.93
N LYS A 215 1.76 20.28 -4.26
CA LYS A 215 2.88 20.81 -5.06
C LYS A 215 3.21 22.25 -4.69
N PHE A 216 2.21 23.12 -4.55
CA PHE A 216 2.41 24.50 -4.14
C PHE A 216 2.99 24.60 -2.72
N SER A 217 2.47 23.83 -1.78
CA SER A 217 2.98 23.77 -0.40
C SER A 217 4.45 23.34 -0.35
N LYS A 218 4.82 22.30 -1.10
CA LYS A 218 6.22 21.84 -1.20
C LYS A 218 7.13 22.91 -1.82
N CYS A 219 6.70 23.59 -2.88
CA CYS A 219 7.44 24.68 -3.48
C CYS A 219 7.64 25.87 -2.51
N CYS A 220 6.59 26.26 -1.78
CA CYS A 220 6.66 27.33 -0.79
C CYS A 220 7.59 26.98 0.39
N CYS A 221 7.50 25.75 0.92
CA CYS A 221 8.41 25.28 1.97
C CYS A 221 9.86 25.21 1.49
N HIS A 222 10.10 24.80 0.24
CA HIS A 222 11.44 24.80 -0.33
C HIS A 222 11.99 26.23 -0.47
N LYS A 223 11.18 27.18 -0.93
CA LYS A 223 11.55 28.59 -1.06
C LYS A 223 11.82 29.24 0.31
N ASN A 224 11.01 28.94 1.33
CA ASN A 224 11.25 29.43 2.70
C ASN A 224 12.52 28.84 3.32
N ASN A 225 12.76 27.53 3.18
CA ASN A 225 13.98 26.90 3.68
C ASN A 225 15.24 27.44 2.99
N GLN A 226 15.17 27.75 1.69
CA GLN A 226 16.25 28.40 0.96
C GLN A 226 16.43 29.88 1.33
N SER A 227 15.42 30.58 1.86
CA SER A 227 15.58 31.95 2.37
C SER A 227 16.15 32.02 3.79
N ILE A 228 15.85 31.00 4.62
CA ILE A 228 16.31 30.92 6.02
C ILE A 228 17.75 30.37 6.10
N ALA A 229 18.15 29.48 5.19
CA ALA A 229 19.51 28.95 5.13
C ALA A 229 20.63 30.00 4.90
N PRO A 230 20.52 30.97 3.97
CA PRO A 230 21.52 32.02 3.78
C PRO A 230 21.53 33.00 4.96
N GLU A 231 20.40 33.28 5.58
CA GLU A 231 20.36 34.15 6.77
C GLU A 231 21.10 33.50 7.95
N LYS A 232 20.91 32.19 8.18
CA LYS A 232 21.64 31.45 9.22
C LYS A 232 23.14 31.35 8.96
N SER A 233 23.57 31.22 7.70
CA SER A 233 25.01 31.18 7.38
C SER A 233 25.67 32.55 7.51
N ILE A 234 24.97 33.64 7.15
CA ILE A 234 25.44 35.02 7.34
C ILE A 234 25.52 35.35 8.84
N VAL A 235 24.51 34.99 9.63
CA VAL A 235 24.53 35.21 11.09
C VAL A 235 25.66 34.41 11.75
N LYS A 236 25.87 33.15 11.37
CA LYS A 236 26.97 32.33 11.91
C LYS A 236 28.34 32.92 11.59
N LYS A 237 28.56 33.36 10.35
CA LYS A 237 29.81 34.03 9.94
C LYS A 237 30.05 35.34 10.71
N SER A 238 29.01 36.14 10.92
CA SER A 238 29.10 37.38 11.69
C SER A 238 29.39 37.18 13.19
N ILE A 239 29.09 36.00 13.73
CA ILE A 239 29.41 35.64 15.11
C ILE A 239 30.87 35.19 15.18
N ASP A 240 31.29 34.30 14.29
CA ASP A 240 32.68 33.83 14.22
C ASP A 240 33.68 34.98 13.99
N ASP A 241 33.35 35.94 13.11
CA ASP A 241 34.21 37.11 12.84
C ASP A 241 34.33 38.04 14.07
N ARG A 242 33.26 38.20 14.86
CA ARG A 242 33.26 39.01 16.09
C ARG A 242 34.06 38.36 17.22
N ASP A 243 33.97 37.04 17.34
CA ASP A 243 34.72 36.29 18.35
C ASP A 243 36.24 36.30 18.03
N LEU A 244 36.59 36.24 16.74
CA LEU A 244 37.98 36.38 16.28
C LEU A 244 38.55 37.78 16.57
N GLU A 245 37.76 38.83 16.36
CA GLU A 245 38.15 40.21 16.63
C GLU A 245 38.33 40.47 18.14
N ARG A 246 37.47 39.90 18.99
CA ARG A 246 37.61 39.94 20.45
C ARG A 246 38.91 39.27 20.91
N ALA A 247 39.22 38.08 20.41
CA ALA A 247 40.44 37.36 20.76
C ALA A 247 41.71 38.13 20.36
N ASN A 248 41.71 38.75 19.17
CA ASN A 248 42.85 39.57 18.73
C ASN A 248 43.05 40.83 19.57
N ASN A 249 41.97 41.45 20.04
CA ASN A 249 42.04 42.61 20.93
C ASN A 249 42.56 42.25 22.32
N GLU A 250 42.21 41.08 22.85
CA GLU A 250 42.76 40.56 24.11
C GLU A 250 44.27 40.30 23.99
N ILE A 251 44.73 39.66 22.92
CA ILE A 251 46.15 39.41 22.65
C ILE A 251 46.93 40.73 22.55
N LYS A 252 46.38 41.73 21.85
CA LYS A 252 47.01 43.06 21.70
C LYS A 252 47.09 43.82 23.02
N THR A 253 46.10 43.62 23.91
CA THR A 253 46.10 44.21 25.25
C THR A 253 47.16 43.55 26.13
N ILE A 254 47.27 42.22 26.09
CA ILE A 254 48.30 41.47 26.81
C ILE A 254 49.70 41.86 26.33
N SER A 255 49.91 41.97 25.02
CA SER A 255 51.20 42.39 24.44
C SER A 255 51.62 43.80 24.89
N LYS A 256 50.67 44.70 25.16
CA LYS A 256 50.97 46.06 25.66
C LYS A 256 51.28 46.12 27.15
N CYS A 257 50.94 45.08 27.92
CA CYS A 257 51.28 45.00 29.35
C CYS A 257 52.63 44.31 29.61
N VAL A 258 53.29 43.81 28.57
CA VAL A 258 54.55 43.05 28.64
C VAL A 258 55.77 43.87 28.15
N GLU A 259 55.54 45.09 27.64
CA GLU A 259 56.57 46.12 27.44
C GLU A 259 56.58 47.12 28.61
#